data_AF-A0A6V8KSA3-F1
#
_entry.id   AF-A0A6V8KSA3-F1
#
_cell.length_a   1.000
_cell.length_b   1.000
_cell.length_c   1.000
_cell.angle_alpha   90.00
_cell.angle_beta   90.00
_cell.angle_gamma   90.00
#
_symmetry.space_group_name_H-M   'P 1'
#
loop_
_entity.id
_entity.type
_entity.pdbx_description
1 polymer ?
#
loop_
_entity_poly.entity_id
_entity_poly.type
_entity_poly.pdbx_seq_one_letter_code
_entity_poly.pdbx_strand_id
1 'polypeptide(L)'
;MSAGHLSRQFRLAYGESPYSYLMTRRIERAMALLRRGDLSVTEVCFAVGCSSLGTFSTRFTELVGMPPSAYRQRAASATAGMPSCVAKQVTRPIRIREATVLNRS
;
A
#
# COMPACT_ATOMS: atom_id res chain seq x y z
N MET A 1 -14.94 -20.34 -11.40
CA MET A 1 -15.53 -19.62 -10.25
C MET A 1 -16.10 -18.29 -10.74
N SER A 2 -17.35 -17.95 -10.40
CA SER A 2 -17.91 -16.63 -10.75
C SER A 2 -17.41 -15.54 -9.80
N ALA A 3 -17.48 -14.27 -10.23
CA ALA A 3 -17.08 -13.12 -9.41
C ALA A 3 -17.88 -13.02 -8.09
N GLY A 4 -19.17 -13.38 -8.12
CA GLY A 4 -20.01 -13.44 -6.92
C GLY A 4 -19.60 -14.55 -5.95
N HIS A 5 -19.25 -15.73 -6.46
CA HIS A 5 -18.77 -16.83 -5.62
C HIS A 5 -17.43 -16.49 -4.97
N LEU A 6 -16.50 -15.89 -5.73
CA LEU A 6 -15.22 -15.41 -5.19
C LEU A 6 -15.43 -14.36 -4.10
N SER A 7 -16.28 -13.37 -4.35
CA SER A 7 -16.54 -12.30 -3.37
C SER A 7 -17.09 -12.84 -2.05
N ARG A 8 -17.99 -13.84 -2.11
CA ARG A 8 -18.53 -14.49 -0.91
C ARG A 8 -17.48 -15.31 -0.17
N GLN A 9 -16.74 -16.17 -0.88
CA GLN A 9 -15.68 -16.99 -0.27
C GLN A 9 -14.57 -16.13 0.33
N PHE A 10 -14.18 -15.06 -0.35
CA PHE A 10 -13.17 -14.13 0.15
C PHE A 10 -13.65 -13.43 1.42
N ARG A 11 -14.90 -12.94 1.44
CA ARG A 11 -15.45 -12.30 2.64
C ARG A 11 -15.54 -13.28 3.82
N LEU A 12 -15.87 -14.55 3.57
CA LEU A 12 -15.87 -15.57 4.62
C LEU A 12 -14.46 -15.80 5.19
N ALA A 13 -13.43 -15.78 4.35
CA ALA A 13 -12.04 -16.01 4.78
C ALA A 13 -11.37 -14.78 5.42
N TYR A 14 -11.65 -13.56 4.93
CA TYR A 14 -10.91 -12.34 5.28
C TYR A 14 -11.77 -11.27 5.97
N GLY A 15 -13.08 -11.46 6.09
CA GLY A 15 -13.99 -10.51 6.76
C GLY A 15 -14.35 -9.26 5.94
N GLU A 16 -13.70 -9.01 4.81
CA GLU A 16 -13.96 -7.85 3.95
C GLU A 16 -14.11 -8.21 2.46
N SER A 17 -14.41 -7.21 1.62
CA SER A 17 -14.49 -7.45 0.17
C SER A 17 -13.09 -7.58 -0.47
N PRO A 18 -12.95 -8.36 -1.56
CA PRO A 18 -11.67 -8.47 -2.28
C PRO A 18 -11.08 -7.11 -2.69
N TYR A 19 -11.94 -6.17 -3.12
CA TYR A 19 -11.50 -4.84 -3.54
C TYR A 19 -10.94 -4.01 -2.38
N SER A 20 -11.63 -4.01 -1.23
CA SER A 20 -11.19 -3.31 -0.02
C SER A 20 -9.84 -3.82 0.45
N TYR A 21 -9.71 -5.14 0.57
CA TYR A 21 -8.47 -5.80 0.95
C TYR A 21 -7.33 -5.43 0.00
N LEU A 22 -7.54 -5.61 -1.31
CA LEU A 22 -6.51 -5.29 -2.30
C LEU A 22 -6.13 -3.81 -2.26
N MET A 23 -7.08 -2.89 -2.06
CA MET A 23 -6.78 -1.47 -1.97
C MET A 23 -5.89 -1.16 -0.77
N THR A 24 -6.20 -1.72 0.41
CA THR A 24 -5.34 -1.60 1.60
C THR A 24 -3.91 -2.06 1.30
N ARG A 25 -3.76 -3.21 0.65
CA ARG A 25 -2.45 -3.76 0.22
C ARG A 25 -1.71 -2.86 -0.76
N ARG A 26 -2.42 -2.25 -1.71
CA ARG A 26 -1.84 -1.28 -2.64
C ARG A 26 -1.35 -0.04 -1.92
N ILE A 27 -2.11 0.48 -0.95
CA ILE A 27 -1.70 1.65 -0.16
C ILE A 27 -0.50 1.32 0.73
N GLU A 28 -0.47 0.15 1.38
CA GLU A 28 0.70 -0.31 2.12
C GLU A 28 1.97 -0.34 1.25
N ARG A 29 1.85 -0.89 0.04
CA ARG A 29 2.96 -0.93 -0.92
C ARG A 29 3.36 0.48 -1.38
N ALA A 30 2.38 1.36 -1.60
CA ALA A 30 2.61 2.74 -2.01
C ALA A 30 3.37 3.52 -0.94
N MET A 31 2.99 3.39 0.34
CA MET A 31 3.72 4.01 1.45
C MET A 31 5.21 3.61 1.44
N ALA A 32 5.51 2.32 1.21
CA ALA A 32 6.89 1.85 1.14
C ALA A 32 7.66 2.47 -0.04
N LEU A 33 7.03 2.60 -1.21
CA LEU A 33 7.65 3.23 -2.38
C LEU A 33 7.86 4.73 -2.19
N LEU A 34 6.89 5.43 -1.59
CA LEU A 34 6.99 6.87 -1.29
C LEU A 34 8.08 7.15 -0.25
N ARG A 35 8.25 6.29 0.76
CA ARG A 35 9.35 6.42 1.74
C ARG A 35 10.72 6.22 1.11
N ARG A 36 10.83 5.34 0.11
CA ARG A 36 12.08 5.11 -0.63
C ARG A 36 12.48 6.33 -1.47
N GLY A 37 11.51 7.12 -1.94
CA GLY A 37 11.74 8.41 -2.59
C GLY A 37 12.11 8.36 -4.09
N ASP A 38 12.42 7.18 -4.63
CA ASP A 38 12.88 6.98 -6.01
C ASP A 38 11.81 7.22 -7.09
N LEU A 39 10.54 7.22 -6.72
CA LEU A 39 9.41 7.40 -7.64
C LEU A 39 8.59 8.64 -7.27
N SER A 40 8.04 9.29 -8.28
CA SER A 40 6.99 10.30 -8.13
C SER A 40 5.68 9.68 -7.65
N VAL A 41 4.77 10.51 -7.12
CA VAL A 41 3.45 10.04 -6.67
C VAL A 41 2.67 9.35 -7.80
N THR A 42 2.76 9.89 -9.02
CA THR A 42 2.09 9.33 -10.20
C THR A 42 2.66 7.97 -10.60
N GLU A 43 4.00 7.82 -10.60
CA GLU A 43 4.63 6.52 -10.87
C GLU A 43 4.27 5.49 -9.80
N VAL A 44 4.23 5.89 -8.52
CA VAL A 44 3.80 5.00 -7.43
C VAL A 44 2.36 4.53 -7.64
N CYS A 45 1.44 5.42 -8.01
CA CYS A 45 0.04 5.08 -8.28
C CYS A 45 -0.07 3.94 -9.31
N PHE A 46 0.62 4.05 -10.44
CA PHE A 46 0.59 3.01 -11.47
C PHE A 46 1.39 1.76 -11.07
N ALA A 47 2.51 1.91 -10.35
CA ALA A 47 3.31 0.79 -9.88
C ALA A 47 2.58 -0.11 -8.88
N VAL A 48 1.61 0.42 -8.13
CA VAL A 48 0.74 -0.38 -7.24
C VAL A 48 -0.53 -0.88 -7.94
N GLY A 49 -0.70 -0.60 -9.23
CA GLY A 49 -1.82 -1.10 -10.03
C GLY A 49 -3.12 -0.31 -9.85
N CYS A 50 -3.06 0.95 -9.42
CA CYS A 50 -4.21 1.85 -9.47
C CYS A 50 -4.36 2.44 -10.88
N SER A 51 -5.59 2.51 -11.39
CA SER A 51 -5.88 2.97 -12.75
C SER A 51 -5.97 4.49 -12.88
N SER A 52 -6.10 5.22 -11.76
CA SER A 52 -6.20 6.68 -11.76
C SER A 52 -5.53 7.29 -10.53
N LEU A 53 -4.90 8.45 -10.74
CA LEU A 53 -4.24 9.22 -9.69
C LEU A 53 -5.26 9.78 -8.68
N GLY A 54 -6.44 10.18 -9.13
CA GLY A 54 -7.51 10.68 -8.27
C GLY A 54 -8.00 9.63 -7.27
N THR A 55 -8.39 8.45 -7.76
CA THR A 55 -8.85 7.35 -6.89
C THR A 55 -7.75 6.90 -5.93
N PHE A 56 -6.51 6.80 -6.42
CA PHE A 56 -5.36 6.51 -5.57
C PHE A 56 -5.18 7.55 -4.46
N SER A 57 -5.20 8.84 -4.79
CA SER A 57 -4.95 9.92 -3.82
C SER A 57 -6.03 9.98 -2.75
N THR A 58 -7.30 9.82 -3.13
CA THR A 58 -8.42 9.75 -2.18
C THR A 58 -8.25 8.56 -1.23
N ARG A 59 -8.08 7.34 -1.77
CA ARG A 59 -7.92 6.13 -0.94
C ARG A 59 -6.68 6.16 -0.06
N PHE A 60 -5.58 6.68 -0.58
CA PHE A 60 -4.36 6.88 0.20
C PHE A 60 -4.63 7.81 1.39
N THR A 61 -5.27 8.95 1.14
CA THR A 61 -5.57 9.93 2.20
C THR A 61 -6.53 9.38 3.24
N GLU A 62 -7.58 8.66 2.82
CA GLU A 62 -8.53 8.00 3.73
C GLU A 62 -7.84 6.98 4.66
N LEU A 63 -6.91 6.18 4.12
CA LEU A 63 -6.27 5.10 4.87
C LEU A 63 -5.04 5.56 5.68
N VAL A 64 -4.31 6.57 5.20
CA VAL A 64 -3.04 7.04 5.79
C VAL A 64 -3.23 8.32 6.61
N GLY A 65 -4.33 9.05 6.40
CA GLY A 65 -4.63 10.31 7.09
C GLY A 65 -3.93 11.54 6.50
N MET A 66 -3.18 11.40 5.40
CA MET A 66 -2.55 12.53 4.70
C MET A 66 -2.33 12.26 3.20
N PRO A 67 -2.22 13.30 2.36
CA PRO A 67 -1.97 13.14 0.93
C PRO A 67 -0.62 12.45 0.63
N PRO A 68 -0.52 11.70 -0.48
CA PRO A 68 0.69 10.96 -0.83
C PRO A 68 1.91 11.87 -1.09
N SER A 69 1.70 13.09 -1.58
CA SER A 69 2.77 14.09 -1.77
C SER A 69 3.37 14.54 -0.43
N ALA A 70 2.52 14.89 0.54
CA ALA A 70 2.94 15.27 1.89
C ALA A 70 3.64 14.10 2.60
N TYR A 71 3.12 12.88 2.43
CA TYR A 71 3.73 11.66 2.96
C TYR A 71 5.16 11.46 2.43
N ARG A 72 5.36 11.60 1.11
CA ARG A 72 6.68 11.51 0.47
C ARG A 72 7.65 12.57 0.98
N GLN A 73 7.19 13.81 1.11
CA GLN A 73 8.03 14.91 1.60
C GLN A 73 8.49 14.67 3.04
N ARG A 74 7.57 14.25 3.92
CA ARG A 74 7.90 13.91 5.31
C ARG A 74 8.92 12.78 5.41
N ALA A 75 8.78 11.76 4.56
CA ALA A 75 9.74 10.66 4.52
C ALA A 75 11.12 11.10 4.03
N ALA A 76 11.18 11.95 2.99
CA ALA A 76 12.43 12.50 2.49
C ALA A 76 13.17 13.31 3.57
N SER A 77 12.45 14.14 4.34
CA SER A 77 13.01 14.88 5.47
C SER A 77 13.55 13.96 6.57
N ALA A 78 12.87 12.83 6.84
CA ALA A 78 13.34 11.85 7.83
C ALA A 78 14.63 11.13 7.40
N THR A 79 14.90 11.06 6.10
CA THR A 79 16.14 10.49 5.54
C THR A 79 17.17 11.53 5.12
N ALA A 80 16.94 12.82 5.40
CA ALA A 80 17.84 13.89 5.02
C ALA A 80 19.22 13.70 5.67
N GLY A 81 20.28 13.72 4.86
CA GLY A 81 21.66 13.49 5.32
C GLY A 81 22.10 12.02 5.35
N MET A 82 21.20 11.05 5.10
CA MET A 82 21.62 9.65 4.97
C MET A 82 22.13 9.34 3.55
N PRO A 83 23.24 8.58 3.41
CA PRO A 83 23.62 7.98 2.14
C PRO A 83 22.49 7.11 1.58
N SER A 84 22.32 7.10 0.25
CA SER A 84 21.20 6.42 -0.40
C SER A 84 21.13 4.91 -0.12
N CYS A 85 22.26 4.25 0.10
CA CYS A 85 22.30 2.83 0.50
C CYS A 85 21.73 2.61 1.90
N VAL A 86 22.03 3.48 2.85
CA VAL A 86 21.54 3.43 4.24
C VAL A 86 20.04 3.74 4.28
N ALA A 87 19.61 4.79 3.57
CA ALA A 87 18.20 5.13 3.45
C ALA A 87 17.39 3.95 2.87
N LYS A 88 17.92 3.25 1.85
CA LYS A 88 17.29 2.05 1.28
C LYS A 88 17.19 0.88 2.27
N GLN A 89 18.20 0.69 3.11
CA GLN A 89 18.20 -0.37 4.13
C GLN A 89 17.17 -0.10 5.22
N VAL A 90 17.11 1.14 5.74
CA VAL A 90 16.23 1.53 6.84
C VAL A 90 14.76 1.65 6.41
N THR A 91 14.50 2.08 5.17
CA THR A 91 13.13 2.23 4.65
C THR A 91 12.56 0.97 4.00
N ARG A 92 13.34 -0.13 3.94
CA ARG A 92 12.92 -1.38 3.30
C ARG A 92 11.62 -1.89 3.94
N PRO A 93 10.55 -2.12 3.16
CA PRO A 93 9.30 -2.61 3.71
C PRO A 93 9.49 -3.98 4.36
N ILE A 94 8.99 -4.12 5.60
CA ILE A 94 8.87 -5.41 6.27
C ILE A 94 7.84 -6.22 5.48
N ARG A 95 8.24 -7.42 5.04
CA ARG A 95 7.32 -8.34 4.36
C ARG A 95 6.36 -8.90 5.41
N ILE A 96 5.19 -8.29 5.55
CA ILE A 96 4.12 -8.81 6.40
C ILE A 96 3.68 -10.15 5.80
N ARG A 97 3.91 -11.26 6.52
CA ARG A 97 3.28 -12.55 6.21
C ARG A 97 1.78 -12.36 6.43
N GLU A 98 0.99 -12.42 5.37
CA GLU A 98 -0.46 -12.31 5.49
C GLU A 98 -1.12 -13.65 5.78
N ALA A 99 -2.26 -13.56 6.47
CA ALA A 99 -3.23 -14.60 6.80
C ALA A 99 -2.64 -15.97 7.16
N THR A 100 -2.36 -16.17 8.45
CA THR A 100 -2.59 -17.48 9.08
C THR A 100 -4.07 -17.78 8.95
N VAL A 101 -4.42 -18.65 8.01
CA VAL A 101 -5.78 -19.16 7.81
C VAL A 101 -6.30 -19.65 9.16
N LEU A 102 -7.34 -19.00 9.68
CA LEU A 102 -8.07 -19.45 10.86
C LEU A 102 -8.81 -20.72 10.48
N ASN A 103 -8.14 -21.87 10.63
CA ASN A 103 -8.75 -23.18 10.51
C ASN A 103 -9.71 -23.37 11.70
N ARG A 104 -11.00 -23.16 11.48
CA ARG A 104 -12.04 -23.58 12.42
C ARG A 104 -12.60 -24.91 11.94
N SER A 105 -12.31 -25.93 12.74
CA SER A 105 -12.83 -27.30 12.71
C SER A 105 -14.35 -27.36 12.79
#